data_AF-A0A453DU24-F1
#
_entry.id   AF-A0A453DU24-F1
#
_cell.length_a   1.000
_cell.length_b   1.000
_cell.length_c   1.000
_cell.angle_alpha   90.00
_cell.angle_beta   90.00
_cell.angle_gamma   90.00
#
_symmetry.space_group_name_H-M   'P 1'
#
loop_
_entity.id
_entity.type
_entity.pdbx_description
1 polymer ?
#
loop_
_entity_poly.entity_id
_entity_poly.type
_entity_poly.pdbx_seq_one_letter_code
_entity_poly.pdbx_strand_id
1 'polypeptide(L)'
;MELVDIAFCNGKLYGLTRDRWELVKFEIGADEDGAPVVTAVDRLVVTVEHQQPPSVWANRVDASYIFELHGKLATAVRSPWSPNLRPFFKVFELVDIDASEGMAHGTHKWTEVMSLGDFALFLGPNSSKAVHVSADRRGGVKRNHIYYSYHRRLAQKEVLLSTDLVFLTSSNADGDSVYYREDESLSGAVGGVHRIGAVGYYVRGSPNPPVWLLPLA
;
A
#
# COMPACT_ATOMS: atom_id res chain seq x y z
N MET A 1 16.16 -2.84 14.98
CA MET A 1 15.44 -2.32 13.80
C MET A 1 14.17 -3.14 13.66
N GLU A 2 13.01 -2.54 13.92
CA GLU A 2 11.73 -3.21 13.67
C GLU A 2 11.24 -2.83 12.27
N LEU A 3 10.83 -3.83 11.48
CA LEU A 3 10.28 -3.63 10.14
C LEU A 3 8.76 -3.59 10.18
N VAL A 4 8.17 -2.72 9.37
CA VAL A 4 6.71 -2.65 9.15
C VAL A 4 6.32 -3.44 7.92
N ASP A 5 7.16 -3.41 6.89
CA ASP A 5 6.90 -4.08 5.61
C ASP A 5 8.23 -4.39 4.90
N ILE A 6 8.19 -5.35 3.97
CA ILE A 6 9.30 -5.77 3.12
C ILE A 6 8.84 -5.94 1.68
N ALA A 7 9.74 -5.67 0.72
CA ALA A 7 9.46 -5.91 -0.69
C ALA A 7 10.71 -6.37 -1.44
N PHE A 8 10.51 -7.27 -2.39
CA PHE A 8 11.52 -7.57 -3.40
C PHE A 8 11.30 -6.68 -4.62
N CYS A 9 12.35 -6.00 -5.08
CA CYS A 9 12.34 -5.19 -6.29
C CYS A 9 13.64 -5.40 -7.06
N ASN A 10 13.56 -5.80 -8.33
CA ASN A 10 14.72 -6.10 -9.19
C ASN A 10 15.77 -7.01 -8.53
N GLY A 11 15.31 -8.09 -7.87
CA GLY A 11 16.19 -9.05 -7.19
C GLY A 11 16.81 -8.57 -5.88
N LYS A 12 16.49 -7.36 -5.42
CA LYS A 12 16.97 -6.79 -4.15
C LYS A 12 15.86 -6.81 -3.11
N LEU A 13 16.21 -7.07 -1.85
CA LEU A 13 15.29 -7.03 -0.72
C LEU A 13 15.35 -5.65 -0.04
N TYR A 14 14.19 -5.04 0.12
CA TYR A 14 14.00 -3.76 0.78
C TYR A 14 13.10 -3.93 2.00
N GLY A 15 13.29 -3.05 2.99
CA GLY A 15 12.44 -2.98 4.18
C GLY A 15 12.10 -1.55 4.55
N LEU A 16 10.93 -1.38 5.16
CA LEU A 16 10.48 -0.11 5.73
C LEU A 16 10.52 -0.21 7.26
N THR A 17 11.27 0.69 7.91
CA THR A 17 11.43 0.68 9.37
C THR A 17 10.25 1.32 10.10
N ARG A 18 9.90 0.83 11.30
CA ARG A 18 8.77 1.36 12.07
C ARG A 18 9.02 2.72 12.69
N ASP A 19 10.18 2.89 13.32
CA ASP A 19 10.43 4.06 14.17
C ASP A 19 10.59 5.35 13.38
N ARG A 20 11.15 5.25 12.18
CA ARG A 20 11.52 6.41 11.36
C ARG A 20 10.98 6.37 9.93
N TRP A 21 10.28 5.30 9.56
CA TRP A 21 9.80 5.08 8.18
C TRP A 21 10.93 5.20 7.15
N GLU A 22 12.16 4.88 7.57
CA GLU A 22 13.35 4.85 6.72
C GLU A 22 13.29 3.62 5.84
N LEU A 23 13.68 3.81 4.58
CA LEU A 23 13.85 2.74 3.63
C LEU A 23 15.26 2.15 3.76
N VAL A 24 15.33 0.83 3.91
CA VAL A 24 16.58 0.09 3.97
C VAL A 24 16.65 -0.94 2.85
N LYS A 25 17.86 -1.23 2.38
CA LYS A 25 18.17 -2.34 1.47
C LYS A 25 19.03 -3.35 2.21
N PHE A 26 18.67 -4.62 2.06
CA PHE A 26 19.43 -5.74 2.62
C PHE A 26 20.38 -6.29 1.58
N GLU A 27 21.65 -6.42 1.94
CA GLU A 27 22.60 -7.22 1.19
C GLU A 27 22.51 -8.67 1.66
N ILE A 28 22.29 -9.58 0.73
CA ILE A 28 22.16 -11.01 1.00
C ILE A 28 23.37 -11.71 0.40
N GLY A 29 24.20 -12.28 1.26
CA GLY A 29 25.30 -13.17 0.90
C GLY A 29 24.95 -14.62 1.17
N ALA A 30 25.97 -15.49 1.17
CA ALA A 30 25.86 -16.88 1.57
C ALA A 30 26.72 -17.15 2.80
N ASP A 31 26.25 -18.00 3.72
CA ASP A 31 27.05 -18.53 4.82
C ASP A 31 27.93 -19.72 4.36
N GLU A 32 28.59 -20.38 5.32
CA GLU A 32 29.48 -21.53 5.08
C GLU A 32 28.76 -22.71 4.39
N ASP A 33 27.44 -22.86 4.60
CA ASP A 33 26.61 -23.91 4.03
C ASP A 33 25.95 -23.49 2.70
N GLY A 34 26.21 -22.26 2.24
CA GLY A 34 25.60 -21.70 1.04
C GLY A 34 24.19 -21.13 1.26
N ALA A 35 23.70 -21.04 2.50
CA ALA A 35 22.38 -20.50 2.80
C ALA A 35 22.37 -18.97 2.77
N PRO A 36 21.27 -18.34 2.28
CA PRO A 36 21.21 -16.90 2.17
C PRO A 36 21.17 -16.24 3.55
N VAL A 37 22.13 -15.34 3.81
CA VAL A 37 22.23 -14.59 5.07
C VAL A 37 22.34 -13.10 4.78
N VAL A 38 21.70 -12.27 5.61
CA VAL A 38 21.87 -10.82 5.56
C VAL A 38 23.29 -10.48 6.02
N THR A 39 24.10 -9.90 5.13
CA THR A 39 25.49 -9.53 5.41
C THR A 39 25.64 -8.05 5.74
N ALA A 40 24.76 -7.19 5.21
CA ALA A 40 24.74 -5.76 5.49
C ALA A 40 23.34 -5.17 5.32
N VAL A 41 23.14 -3.97 5.88
CA VAL A 41 21.91 -3.18 5.75
C VAL A 41 22.29 -1.75 5.38
N ASP A 42 21.93 -1.34 4.17
CA ASP A 42 22.16 -0.01 3.66
C ASP A 42 20.91 0.86 3.86
N ARG A 43 21.07 2.01 4.54
CA ARG A 43 20.00 3.00 4.67
C ARG A 43 19.96 3.89 3.44
N LEU A 44 18.82 3.94 2.77
CA LEU A 44 18.65 4.83 1.63
C LEU A 44 18.37 6.25 2.11
N VAL A 45 19.17 7.21 1.64
CA VAL A 45 18.96 8.63 1.92
C VAL A 45 17.97 9.17 0.91
N VAL A 46 16.73 9.36 1.34
CA VAL A 46 15.65 9.89 0.51
C VAL A 46 15.41 11.35 0.86
N THR A 47 15.47 12.23 -0.15
CA THR A 47 15.34 13.68 0.02
C THR A 47 14.01 14.07 0.65
N VAL A 48 14.08 14.97 1.65
CA VAL A 48 12.97 15.40 2.49
C VAL A 48 12.12 16.49 1.83
N GLU A 49 12.68 17.24 0.87
CA GLU A 49 12.26 18.62 0.62
C GLU A 49 10.83 18.80 0.09
N HIS A 50 10.21 17.83 -0.59
CA HIS A 50 8.82 18.02 -1.03
C HIS A 50 7.91 16.78 -1.07
N GLN A 51 8.42 15.57 -0.83
CA GLN A 51 7.66 14.35 -1.15
C GLN A 51 7.92 13.17 -0.21
N GLN A 52 8.06 13.39 1.10
CA GLN A 52 7.59 12.32 1.99
C GLN A 52 6.06 12.25 1.85
N PRO A 53 5.44 11.06 1.88
CA PRO A 53 3.98 10.95 1.91
C PRO A 53 3.47 11.90 3.01
N PRO A 54 2.56 12.86 2.72
CA PRO A 54 2.26 13.99 3.59
C PRO A 54 1.90 13.66 5.06
N SER A 55 1.57 12.39 5.34
CA SER A 55 1.24 11.86 6.65
C SER A 55 2.43 11.37 7.49
N VAL A 56 3.63 11.17 6.92
CA VAL A 56 4.82 10.69 7.67
C VAL A 56 5.27 11.70 8.72
N TRP A 57 5.06 13.00 8.48
CA TRP A 57 5.37 14.06 9.45
C TRP A 57 4.42 14.15 10.65
N ALA A 58 3.24 13.53 10.58
CA ALA A 58 2.16 13.84 11.53
C ALA A 58 1.95 12.78 12.63
N ASN A 59 2.73 11.69 12.71
CA ASN A 59 2.36 10.50 13.50
C ASN A 59 0.93 9.99 13.17
N ARG A 60 0.45 10.25 11.94
CA ARG A 60 -0.91 9.96 11.49
C ARG A 60 -0.90 9.17 10.19
N VAL A 61 0.08 8.29 10.00
CA VAL A 61 0.00 7.27 8.96
C VAL A 61 -0.80 6.11 9.55
N ASP A 62 -1.99 5.85 9.00
CA ASP A 62 -2.77 4.68 9.40
C ASP A 62 -2.12 3.38 8.87
N ALA A 63 -1.48 3.44 7.70
CA ALA A 63 -0.68 2.35 7.13
C ALA A 63 0.24 2.85 5.99
N SER A 64 1.43 2.24 5.88
CA SER A 64 2.34 2.39 4.75
C SER A 64 2.78 1.01 4.27
N TYR A 65 2.82 0.85 2.95
CA TYR A 65 3.14 -0.42 2.29
C TYR A 65 4.22 -0.17 1.25
N ILE A 66 5.19 -1.09 1.12
CA ILE A 66 6.17 -1.08 0.02
C ILE A 66 5.93 -2.25 -0.92
N PHE A 67 6.15 -2.02 -2.20
CA PHE A 67 5.95 -3.02 -3.25
C PHE A 67 6.76 -2.65 -4.49
N GLU A 68 6.89 -3.60 -5.40
CA GLU A 68 7.42 -3.34 -6.74
C GLU A 68 6.27 -2.91 -7.66
N LEU A 69 6.49 -1.82 -8.41
CA LEU A 69 5.62 -1.30 -9.45
C LEU A 69 6.48 -0.90 -10.66
N HIS A 70 6.20 -1.49 -11.82
CA HIS A 70 6.87 -1.17 -13.09
C HIS A 70 8.41 -1.29 -13.06
N GLY A 71 8.93 -2.26 -12.32
CA GLY A 71 10.36 -2.47 -12.10
C GLY A 71 10.99 -1.47 -11.13
N LYS A 72 10.19 -0.69 -10.40
CA LYS A 72 10.68 0.28 -9.41
C LYS A 72 10.10 -0.02 -8.04
N LEU A 73 10.84 0.38 -7.02
CA LEU A 73 10.33 0.32 -5.67
C LEU A 73 9.31 1.45 -5.48
N ALA A 74 8.14 1.10 -4.98
CA ALA A 74 7.03 2.01 -4.74
C ALA A 74 6.50 1.87 -3.32
N THR A 75 5.78 2.90 -2.87
CA THR A 75 5.06 2.87 -1.60
C THR A 75 3.64 3.41 -1.77
N ALA A 76 2.69 2.81 -1.06
CA ALA A 76 1.33 3.31 -0.92
C ALA A 76 1.10 3.71 0.52
N VAL A 77 0.70 4.95 0.72
CA VAL A 77 0.43 5.51 2.04
C VAL A 77 -1.02 5.89 2.13
N ARG A 78 -1.65 5.41 3.21
CA ARG A 78 -3.03 5.76 3.54
C ARG A 78 -3.05 7.06 4.35
N SER A 79 -3.82 8.04 3.90
CA SER A 79 -4.09 9.24 4.69
C SER A 79 -4.89 8.87 5.95
N PRO A 80 -4.66 9.55 7.08
CA PRO A 80 -5.41 9.28 8.31
C PRO A 80 -6.90 9.48 8.09
N TRP A 81 -7.69 8.61 8.71
CA TRP A 81 -9.14 8.79 8.83
C TRP A 81 -9.45 10.13 9.51
N SER A 82 -10.19 11.01 8.82
CA SER A 82 -10.97 12.03 9.51
C SER A 82 -12.44 11.60 9.43
N PRO A 83 -13.28 11.87 10.44
CA PRO A 83 -14.69 11.46 10.44
C PRO A 83 -15.47 11.91 9.19
N ASN A 84 -14.96 12.94 8.50
CA ASN A 84 -15.57 13.56 7.33
C ASN A 84 -14.81 13.30 6.02
N LEU A 85 -13.66 12.59 6.05
CA LEU A 85 -12.86 12.33 4.86
C LEU A 85 -12.74 10.83 4.62
N ARG A 86 -13.18 10.39 3.44
CA ARG A 86 -12.98 9.02 2.97
C ARG A 86 -11.48 8.72 2.90
N PRO A 87 -11.04 7.52 3.32
CA PRO A 87 -9.63 7.15 3.23
C PRO A 87 -9.20 7.17 1.78
N PHE A 88 -8.11 7.86 1.48
CA PHE A 88 -7.49 7.80 0.17
C PHE A 88 -6.04 7.34 0.29
N PHE A 89 -5.61 6.57 -0.69
CA PHE A 89 -4.22 6.17 -0.84
C PHE A 89 -3.52 7.14 -1.77
N LYS A 90 -2.28 7.47 -1.43
CA LYS A 90 -1.32 8.05 -2.37
C LYS A 90 -0.24 7.02 -2.65
N VAL A 91 0.12 6.90 -3.92
CA VAL A 91 1.17 6.00 -4.38
C VAL A 91 2.36 6.84 -4.81
N PHE A 92 3.56 6.37 -4.49
CA PHE A 92 4.81 7.02 -4.86
C PHE A 92 5.80 5.99 -5.40
N GLU A 93 6.54 6.36 -6.44
CA GLU A 93 7.70 5.60 -6.94
C GLU A 93 8.99 6.22 -6.43
N LEU A 94 9.96 5.38 -6.09
CA LEU A 94 11.32 5.79 -5.77
C LEU A 94 12.07 6.05 -7.07
N VAL A 95 12.66 7.23 -7.20
CA VAL A 95 13.48 7.62 -8.35
C VAL A 95 14.83 8.14 -7.86
N ASP A 96 15.87 7.89 -8.66
CA ASP A 96 17.21 8.41 -8.38
C ASP A 96 17.22 9.94 -8.59
N ILE A 97 18.05 10.64 -7.81
CA ILE A 97 18.29 12.07 -7.99
C ILE A 97 19.47 12.23 -8.95
N ASP A 98 19.28 13.02 -10.01
CA ASP A 98 20.34 13.32 -10.95
C ASP A 98 21.51 14.02 -10.25
N ALA A 99 22.75 13.62 -10.57
CA ALA A 99 23.96 14.18 -9.95
C ALA A 99 24.11 15.70 -10.12
N SER A 100 23.37 16.31 -11.06
CA SER A 100 23.31 17.76 -11.30
C SER A 100 22.44 18.53 -10.31
N GLU A 101 21.53 17.87 -9.57
CA GLU A 101 20.64 18.52 -8.58
C GLU A 101 21.32 18.76 -7.21
N GLY A 102 22.63 18.49 -7.09
CA GLY A 102 23.44 18.79 -5.91
C GLY A 102 23.37 17.72 -4.82
N MET A 103 24.51 17.11 -4.50
CA MET A 103 24.65 15.98 -3.56
C MET A 103 24.33 16.30 -2.07
N ALA A 104 23.74 17.45 -1.76
CA ALA A 104 23.53 17.87 -0.36
C ALA A 104 22.27 17.25 0.29
N HIS A 105 21.31 16.73 -0.48
CA HIS A 105 19.96 16.45 0.03
C HIS A 105 19.49 14.99 0.03
N GLY A 106 20.23 14.07 -0.61
CA GLY A 106 19.90 12.64 -0.67
C GLY A 106 20.28 12.01 -2.01
N THR A 107 20.13 10.69 -2.12
CA THR A 107 20.41 9.94 -3.37
C THR A 107 19.15 9.57 -4.14
N HIS A 108 18.00 9.56 -3.47
CA HIS A 108 16.71 9.20 -4.07
C HIS A 108 15.63 10.20 -3.66
N LYS A 109 14.55 10.28 -4.44
CA LYS A 109 13.32 11.01 -4.11
C LYS A 109 12.10 10.15 -4.40
N TRP A 110 11.01 10.41 -3.69
CA TRP A 110 9.70 9.87 -4.04
C TRP A 110 9.05 10.76 -5.09
N THR A 111 8.30 10.16 -6.01
CA THR A 111 7.47 10.86 -7.00
C THR A 111 6.05 10.31 -6.96
N GLU A 112 5.05 11.18 -6.74
CA GLU A 112 3.63 10.75 -6.69
C GLU A 112 3.19 10.15 -8.03
N VAL A 113 2.62 8.95 -7.96
CA VAL A 113 2.05 8.22 -9.09
C VAL A 113 0.54 8.47 -9.12
N MET A 114 0.08 9.04 -10.22
CA MET A 114 -1.33 9.43 -10.40
C MET A 114 -2.21 8.31 -11.00
N SER A 115 -1.58 7.27 -11.56
CA SER A 115 -2.24 6.13 -12.21
C SER A 115 -1.35 4.89 -12.14
N LEU A 116 -1.92 3.74 -11.80
CA LEU A 116 -1.26 2.43 -11.87
C LEU A 116 -1.31 1.82 -13.29
N GLY A 117 -1.94 2.52 -14.25
CA GLY A 117 -2.14 2.03 -15.60
C GLY A 117 -2.95 0.73 -15.63
N ASP A 118 -2.35 -0.31 -16.20
CA ASP A 118 -2.97 -1.64 -16.33
C ASP A 118 -2.72 -2.54 -15.12
N PHE A 119 -2.30 -1.99 -13.98
CA PHE A 119 -2.08 -2.75 -12.75
C PHE A 119 -3.21 -2.54 -11.74
N ALA A 120 -3.44 -3.57 -10.93
CA ALA A 120 -4.18 -3.49 -9.68
C ALA A 120 -3.21 -3.70 -8.51
N LEU A 121 -3.38 -2.91 -7.45
CA LEU A 121 -2.54 -2.98 -6.27
C LEU A 121 -3.29 -3.66 -5.13
N PHE A 122 -2.70 -4.68 -4.52
CA PHE A 122 -3.24 -5.39 -3.38
C PHE A 122 -2.41 -5.05 -2.14
N LEU A 123 -3.00 -4.38 -1.15
CA LEU A 123 -2.35 -3.94 0.10
C LEU A 123 -2.87 -4.71 1.32
N GLY A 124 -2.00 -5.53 1.90
CA GLY A 124 -2.33 -6.37 3.05
C GLY A 124 -1.28 -6.27 4.14
N PRO A 125 -1.63 -6.59 5.40
CA PRO A 125 -0.70 -6.50 6.53
C PRO A 125 0.50 -7.46 6.42
N ASN A 126 0.39 -8.52 5.62
CA ASN A 126 1.44 -9.53 5.46
C ASN A 126 2.11 -9.50 4.08
N SER A 127 1.51 -8.82 3.10
CA SER A 127 2.04 -8.76 1.73
C SER A 127 1.33 -7.67 0.94
N SER A 128 2.14 -6.91 0.19
CA SER A 128 1.67 -5.94 -0.78
C SER A 128 2.21 -6.29 -2.16
N LYS A 129 1.36 -6.23 -3.19
CA LYS A 129 1.74 -6.61 -4.56
C LYS A 129 0.95 -5.86 -5.61
N ALA A 130 1.64 -5.29 -6.59
CA ALA A 130 1.03 -4.84 -7.83
C ALA A 130 0.93 -6.03 -8.81
N VAL A 131 -0.22 -6.18 -9.45
CA VAL A 131 -0.52 -7.27 -10.39
C VAL A 131 -1.01 -6.66 -11.69
N HIS A 132 -0.39 -7.08 -12.80
CA HIS A 132 -0.85 -6.70 -14.13
C HIS A 132 -2.24 -7.31 -14.42
N VAL A 133 -3.18 -6.47 -14.86
CA VAL A 133 -4.55 -6.84 -15.19
C VAL A 133 -4.71 -6.78 -16.70
N SER A 134 -4.87 -7.94 -17.33
CA SER A 134 -5.10 -8.03 -18.78
C SER A 134 -6.40 -7.33 -19.18
N ALA A 135 -6.45 -6.78 -20.39
CA ALA A 135 -7.64 -6.17 -20.98
C ALA A 135 -8.86 -7.10 -21.04
N ASP A 136 -8.65 -8.42 -20.99
CA ASP A 136 -9.71 -9.44 -21.07
C ASP A 136 -10.54 -9.59 -19.78
N ARG A 137 -10.27 -8.79 -18.73
CA ARG A 137 -11.10 -8.59 -17.51
C ARG A 137 -11.72 -9.85 -16.89
N ARG A 138 -11.00 -10.98 -16.88
CA ARG A 138 -11.44 -12.19 -16.18
C ARG A 138 -11.22 -12.02 -14.68
N GLY A 139 -12.26 -12.24 -13.86
CA GLY A 139 -12.14 -12.27 -12.40
C GLY A 139 -12.48 -10.98 -11.64
N GLY A 140 -13.12 -10.00 -12.29
CA GLY A 140 -13.69 -8.82 -11.60
C GLY A 140 -12.68 -7.79 -11.05
N VAL A 141 -11.37 -8.05 -11.20
CA VAL A 141 -10.31 -7.11 -10.82
C VAL A 141 -10.25 -5.96 -11.84
N LYS A 142 -10.31 -4.73 -11.34
CA LYS A 142 -10.23 -3.48 -12.11
C LYS A 142 -8.78 -3.03 -12.17
N ARG A 143 -8.32 -2.64 -13.37
CA ARG A 143 -7.05 -1.91 -13.54
C ARG A 143 -7.12 -0.53 -12.90
N ASN A 144 -5.97 0.06 -12.57
CA ASN A 144 -5.88 1.36 -11.91
C ASN A 144 -6.66 1.42 -10.58
N HIS A 145 -6.69 0.31 -9.83
CA HIS A 145 -7.40 0.21 -8.55
C HIS A 145 -6.51 -0.38 -7.46
N ILE A 146 -6.74 0.09 -6.23
CA ILE A 146 -6.15 -0.41 -5.00
C ILE A 146 -7.21 -1.23 -4.28
N TYR A 147 -6.89 -2.46 -3.96
CA TYR A 147 -7.63 -3.32 -3.06
C TYR A 147 -6.85 -3.35 -1.76
N TYR A 148 -7.51 -3.13 -0.61
CA TYR A 148 -6.84 -3.14 0.68
C TYR A 148 -7.66 -3.86 1.76
N SER A 149 -6.97 -4.61 2.60
CA SER A 149 -7.57 -5.28 3.78
C SER A 149 -7.41 -4.39 5.01
N TYR A 150 -8.50 -4.16 5.73
CA TYR A 150 -8.47 -3.41 6.99
C TYR A 150 -9.04 -4.22 8.15
N HIS A 151 -8.25 -4.41 9.19
CA HIS A 151 -8.61 -5.21 10.37
C HIS A 151 -9.29 -4.41 11.49
N ARG A 152 -9.44 -3.08 11.36
CA ARG A 152 -10.08 -2.35 12.46
C ARG A 152 -11.57 -2.68 12.47
N ARG A 153 -12.06 -3.19 13.60
CA ARG A 153 -13.50 -3.32 13.89
C ARG A 153 -14.13 -1.94 13.66
N LEU A 154 -14.87 -1.76 12.56
CA LEU A 154 -15.78 -0.62 12.46
C LEU A 154 -16.73 -0.73 13.66
N ALA A 155 -16.94 0.39 14.35
CA ALA A 155 -17.90 0.40 15.44
C ALA A 155 -19.26 0.00 14.86
N GLN A 156 -20.05 -0.79 15.57
CA GLN A 156 -21.34 -1.28 15.08
C GLN A 156 -22.26 -0.15 14.58
N LYS A 157 -22.10 1.05 15.15
CA LYS A 157 -22.77 2.29 14.75
C LYS A 157 -22.35 2.81 13.36
N GLU A 158 -21.09 2.65 12.97
CA GLU A 158 -20.55 3.09 11.67
C GLU A 158 -21.00 2.19 10.52
N VAL A 159 -21.16 0.89 10.79
CA VAL A 159 -21.69 -0.09 9.81
C VAL A 159 -23.17 0.16 9.52
N LEU A 160 -23.96 0.41 10.57
CA LEU A 160 -25.41 0.68 10.45
C LEU A 160 -25.73 2.01 9.76
N LEU A 161 -24.82 2.98 9.82
CA LEU A 161 -25.01 4.31 9.22
C LEU A 161 -24.46 4.41 7.79
N SER A 162 -23.79 3.38 7.28
CA SER A 162 -23.22 3.42 5.94
C SER A 162 -24.13 2.75 4.92
N THR A 163 -24.62 3.55 3.98
CA THR A 163 -25.46 3.11 2.86
C THR A 163 -24.67 2.40 1.75
N ASP A 164 -23.34 2.50 1.76
CA ASP A 164 -22.48 2.12 0.62
C ASP A 164 -21.73 0.80 0.88
N LEU A 165 -22.08 0.08 1.95
CA LEU A 165 -21.48 -1.21 2.32
C LEU A 165 -22.13 -2.37 1.58
N VAL A 166 -21.31 -3.19 0.93
CA VAL A 166 -21.76 -4.43 0.28
C VAL A 166 -21.25 -5.63 1.08
N PHE A 167 -22.17 -6.47 1.54
CA PHE A 167 -21.84 -7.69 2.29
C PHE A 167 -21.46 -8.82 1.34
N LEU A 168 -20.28 -9.42 1.55
CA LEU A 168 -19.75 -10.53 0.73
C LEU A 168 -20.16 -11.91 1.26
N THR A 169 -20.35 -12.04 2.57
CA THR A 169 -20.82 -13.27 3.20
C THR A 169 -21.64 -12.92 4.43
N SER A 170 -22.85 -13.47 4.49
CA SER A 170 -23.67 -13.43 5.71
C SER A 170 -23.08 -14.41 6.72
N SER A 171 -22.61 -13.88 7.85
CA SER A 171 -22.47 -14.54 9.16
C SER A 171 -22.17 -16.04 9.11
N ASN A 172 -20.92 -16.42 9.39
CA ASN A 172 -20.69 -17.73 9.99
C ASN A 172 -21.44 -17.80 11.36
N ALA A 173 -21.57 -18.99 11.94
CA ALA A 173 -22.30 -19.20 13.20
C ALA A 173 -21.78 -18.33 14.38
N ASP A 174 -20.57 -17.77 14.24
CA ASP A 174 -19.89 -16.91 15.21
C ASP A 174 -20.21 -15.41 15.05
N GLY A 175 -20.98 -15.02 14.02
CA GLY A 175 -21.37 -13.63 13.78
C GLY A 175 -20.37 -12.79 12.99
N ASP A 176 -19.39 -13.42 12.34
CA ASP A 176 -18.41 -12.71 11.52
C ASP A 176 -18.99 -12.35 10.16
N SER A 177 -18.81 -11.10 9.76
CA SER A 177 -19.26 -10.60 8.45
C SER A 177 -18.10 -9.94 7.72
N VAL A 178 -17.96 -10.26 6.43
CA VAL A 178 -17.06 -9.58 5.51
C VAL A 178 -17.87 -8.64 4.64
N TYR A 179 -17.45 -7.38 4.55
CA TYR A 179 -18.05 -6.38 3.67
C TYR A 179 -16.95 -5.59 2.95
N TYR A 180 -17.30 -5.02 1.80
CA TYR A 180 -16.43 -4.09 1.09
C TYR A 180 -17.12 -2.76 0.83
N ARG A 181 -16.30 -1.76 0.57
CA ARG A 181 -16.71 -0.40 0.19
C ARG A 181 -15.79 0.11 -0.89
N GLU A 182 -16.35 0.76 -1.91
CA GLU A 182 -15.55 1.58 -2.83
C GLU A 182 -15.29 2.95 -2.17
N ASP A 183 -14.02 3.31 -2.02
CA ASP A 183 -13.63 4.60 -1.49
C ASP A 183 -13.53 5.61 -2.63
N GLU A 184 -14.29 6.70 -2.53
CA GLU A 184 -14.23 7.78 -3.51
C GLU A 184 -12.98 8.63 -3.30
N SER A 185 -12.27 8.90 -4.40
CA SER A 185 -11.20 9.90 -4.42
C SER A 185 -11.80 11.30 -4.23
N LEU A 186 -11.40 12.01 -3.16
CA LEU A 186 -11.93 13.32 -2.74
C LEU A 186 -11.65 14.52 -3.67
N SER A 187 -11.32 14.30 -4.93
CA SER A 187 -11.18 15.37 -5.92
C SER A 187 -11.77 14.93 -7.24
N GLY A 188 -12.78 15.65 -7.72
CA GLY A 188 -13.27 15.52 -9.09
C GLY A 188 -12.11 15.59 -10.09
N ALA A 189 -12.24 14.87 -11.20
CA ALA A 189 -11.24 14.75 -12.24
C ALA A 189 -10.70 16.12 -12.68
N VAL A 190 -9.56 16.54 -12.15
CA VAL A 190 -8.82 17.69 -12.67
C VAL A 190 -8.06 17.20 -13.89
N GLY A 191 -8.47 17.63 -15.08
CA GLY A 191 -7.73 17.41 -16.33
C GLY A 191 -7.92 16.04 -17.00
N GLY A 192 -9.00 15.30 -16.74
CA GLY A 192 -9.32 14.07 -17.49
C GLY A 192 -8.46 12.85 -17.15
N VAL A 193 -7.55 12.95 -16.16
CA VAL A 193 -6.80 11.80 -15.64
C VAL A 193 -7.68 11.06 -14.64
N HIS A 194 -8.04 9.81 -14.95
CA HIS A 194 -8.66 8.92 -13.97
C HIS A 194 -7.66 8.63 -12.85
N ARG A 195 -7.90 9.21 -11.67
CA ARG A 195 -7.11 8.91 -10.47
C ARG A 195 -7.29 7.45 -10.06
N ILE A 196 -6.30 6.92 -9.34
CA ILE A 196 -6.30 5.56 -8.79
C ILE A 196 -7.56 5.36 -7.93
N GLY A 197 -8.39 4.36 -8.27
CA GLY A 197 -9.54 3.96 -7.46
C GLY A 197 -9.12 3.14 -6.25
N ALA A 198 -9.94 3.07 -5.20
CA ALA A 198 -9.65 2.23 -4.04
C ALA A 198 -10.90 1.47 -3.56
N VAL A 199 -10.71 0.23 -3.14
CA VAL A 199 -11.73 -0.66 -2.58
C VAL A 199 -11.21 -1.25 -1.28
N GLY A 200 -11.88 -0.94 -0.18
CA GLY A 200 -11.57 -1.47 1.14
C GLY A 200 -12.38 -2.71 1.44
N TYR A 201 -11.73 -3.79 1.87
CA TYR A 201 -12.36 -4.97 2.45
C TYR A 201 -12.19 -4.97 3.96
N TYR A 202 -13.28 -5.24 4.66
CA TYR A 202 -13.38 -5.14 6.10
C TYR A 202 -14.00 -6.42 6.66
N VAL A 203 -13.46 -6.89 7.78
CA VAL A 203 -13.96 -8.08 8.48
C VAL A 203 -14.40 -7.69 9.88
N ARG A 204 -15.57 -8.18 10.28
CA ARG A 204 -16.02 -8.16 11.66
C ARG A 204 -15.74 -9.53 12.29
N GLY A 205 -15.02 -9.54 13.41
CA GLY A 205 -15.06 -10.63 14.40
C GLY A 205 -13.94 -11.68 14.41
N SER A 206 -13.10 -11.78 13.37
CA SER A 206 -11.89 -12.63 13.43
C SER A 206 -10.67 -11.91 14.04
N PRO A 207 -9.76 -12.61 14.79
CA PRO A 207 -8.48 -12.06 15.19
C PRO A 207 -7.47 -11.92 14.03
N ASN A 208 -7.75 -12.51 12.87
CA ASN A 208 -6.83 -12.53 11.72
C ASN A 208 -7.31 -11.61 10.59
N PRO A 209 -6.40 -10.86 9.94
CA PRO A 209 -6.77 -10.01 8.81
C PRO A 209 -7.31 -10.87 7.67
N PRO A 210 -8.30 -10.40 6.90
CA PRO A 210 -8.77 -11.15 5.75
C PRO A 210 -7.59 -11.45 4.83
N VAL A 211 -7.39 -12.73 4.54
CA VAL A 211 -6.70 -13.14 3.32
C VAL A 211 -7.56 -12.67 2.15
N TRP A 212 -6.96 -12.21 1.06
CA TRP A 212 -7.67 -11.68 -0.12
C TRP A 212 -8.79 -12.62 -0.58
N LEU A 213 -10.04 -12.26 -0.25
CA LEU A 213 -11.22 -12.88 -0.82
C LEU A 213 -11.54 -12.11 -2.10
N LEU A 214 -10.97 -12.55 -3.22
CA LEU A 214 -11.44 -12.08 -4.52
C LEU A 214 -12.90 -12.50 -4.68
N PRO A 215 -13.81 -11.62 -5.15
CA PRO A 215 -15.15 -12.05 -5.48
C PRO A 215 -15.05 -13.16 -6.54
N LEU A 216 -15.57 -14.33 -6.22
CA LEU A 216 -15.80 -15.39 -7.19
C LEU A 216 -16.85 -14.87 -8.17
N ALA A 217 -16.50 -14.79 -9.44
CA ALA A 217 -17.42 -14.49 -10.53
C ALA A 217 -18.31 -15.71 -10.82
#